data_AF-B0MI28-F1
#
_entry.id   AF-B0MI28-F1
#
_cell.length_a   1.000
_cell.length_b   1.000
_cell.length_c   1.000
_cell.angle_alpha   90.00
_cell.angle_beta   90.00
_cell.angle_gamma   90.00
#
_symmetry.space_group_name_H-M   'P 1'
#
loop_
_entity.id
_entity.type
_entity.pdbx_description
1 polymer ?
#
loop_
_entity_poly.entity_id
_entity_poly.type
_entity_poly.pdbx_seq_one_letter_code
_entity_poly.pdbx_strand_id
1 'polypeptide(L)'
;MPENQGFEPLGKQGKCCGNKIVKMSIDEYETIRLIDWEKLTQVQCAEQMGIARTTVTGIYDSARTKLADALIHGKMLMIQGGDYTLCSGDKENCSRRCCKKEKEKER
;
A
#
# COMPACT_ATOMS: atom_id res chain seq x y z
N MET A 1 -8.68 2.05 1.77
CA MET A 1 -8.59 0.63 1.37
C MET A 1 -8.12 0.55 -0.07
N PRO A 2 -7.21 -0.37 -0.41
CA PRO A 2 -6.85 -0.62 -1.81
C PRO A 2 -8.08 -1.16 -2.56
N GLU A 3 -8.30 -0.70 -3.79
CA GLU A 3 -9.40 -1.17 -4.64
C GLU A 3 -9.18 -2.62 -5.09
N ASN A 4 -7.92 -3.05 -5.19
CA ASN A 4 -7.52 -4.41 -5.56
C ASN A 4 -6.80 -5.10 -4.39
N GLN A 5 -7.11 -6.37 -4.15
CA GLN A 5 -6.48 -7.19 -3.11
C GLN A 5 -5.16 -7.85 -3.57
N GLY A 6 -4.73 -7.63 -4.83
CA GLY A 6 -3.50 -8.18 -5.36
C GLY A 6 -3.24 -7.84 -6.82
N PHE A 7 -2.07 -8.22 -7.30
CA PHE A 7 -1.61 -8.06 -8.68
C PHE A 7 -1.00 -9.36 -9.18
N GLU A 8 -1.27 -9.70 -10.43
CA GLU A 8 -0.74 -10.88 -11.09
C GLU A 8 -0.03 -10.53 -12.41
N PRO A 9 1.06 -11.25 -12.76
CA PRO A 9 1.76 -11.05 -14.02
C PRO A 9 0.96 -11.63 -15.19
N LEU A 10 0.79 -10.83 -16.25
CA LEU A 10 0.15 -11.27 -17.48
C LEU A 10 1.07 -12.18 -18.31
N GLY A 11 0.50 -13.15 -19.03
CA GLY A 11 1.21 -13.95 -20.03
C GLY A 11 1.87 -15.24 -19.53
N LYS A 12 1.86 -15.53 -18.22
CA LYS A 12 2.20 -16.86 -17.70
C LYS A 12 0.96 -17.76 -17.72
N GLN A 13 0.65 -18.37 -18.88
CA GLN A 13 -0.33 -19.47 -18.92
C GLN A 13 0.22 -20.63 -18.08
N GLY A 14 -0.65 -21.17 -17.22
CA GLY A 14 -0.28 -21.95 -16.06
C GLY A 14 0.69 -23.10 -16.30
N LYS A 15 1.26 -23.55 -15.18
CA LYS A 15 2.06 -24.77 -15.01
C LYS A 15 3.53 -24.58 -15.40
N CYS A 16 4.36 -24.24 -14.40
CA CYS A 16 5.72 -24.77 -14.19
C CYS A 16 6.52 -23.92 -13.18
N CYS A 17 6.02 -23.75 -11.96
CA CYS A 17 6.79 -23.60 -10.71
C CYS A 17 5.82 -23.05 -9.66
N GLY A 18 5.83 -23.56 -8.43
CA GLY A 18 4.91 -23.13 -7.37
C GLY A 18 4.93 -21.61 -7.21
N ASN A 19 3.90 -20.94 -7.74
CA ASN A 19 3.74 -19.49 -7.76
C ASN A 19 3.81 -18.98 -6.32
N LYS A 20 5.00 -18.57 -5.87
CA LYS A 20 5.21 -18.04 -4.53
C LYS A 20 4.47 -16.71 -4.47
N ILE A 21 3.39 -16.68 -3.69
CA ILE A 21 2.66 -15.44 -3.41
C ILE A 21 3.55 -14.58 -2.52
N VAL A 22 3.80 -13.35 -2.95
CA VAL A 22 4.41 -12.31 -2.11
C VAL A 22 3.28 -11.61 -1.35
N LYS A 23 3.26 -11.77 -0.03
CA LYS A 23 2.27 -11.11 0.83
C LYS A 23 2.78 -9.75 1.26
N MET A 24 2.05 -8.70 0.90
CA MET A 24 2.28 -7.33 1.30
C MET A 24 1.19 -6.92 2.29
N SER A 25 1.58 -6.33 3.40
CA SER A 25 0.66 -5.78 4.39
C SER A 25 0.03 -4.47 3.91
N ILE A 26 -1.06 -4.06 4.55
CA ILE A 26 -1.67 -2.74 4.29
C ILE A 26 -0.66 -1.62 4.57
N ASP A 27 0.14 -1.72 5.64
CA ASP A 27 1.13 -0.69 5.99
C ASP A 27 2.24 -0.57 4.94
N GLU A 28 2.71 -1.71 4.42
CA GLU A 28 3.69 -1.74 3.33
C GLU A 28 3.13 -1.13 2.05
N TYR A 29 1.89 -1.46 1.69
CA TYR A 29 1.20 -0.86 0.56
C TYR A 29 1.02 0.65 0.74
N GLU A 30 0.58 1.08 1.91
CA GLU A 30 0.34 2.49 2.23
C GLU A 30 1.64 3.29 2.21
N THR A 31 2.73 2.71 2.70
CA THR A 31 4.06 3.34 2.67
C THR A 31 4.54 3.57 1.23
N ILE A 32 4.33 2.60 0.33
CA ILE A 32 4.63 2.76 -1.10
C ILE A 32 3.72 3.83 -1.73
N ARG A 33 2.43 3.85 -1.36
CA ARG A 33 1.48 4.85 -1.84
C ARG A 33 1.89 6.27 -1.43
N LEU A 34 2.25 6.47 -0.15
CA LEU A 34 2.62 7.79 0.38
C LEU A 34 3.97 8.27 -0.15
N ILE A 35 4.99 7.41 -0.13
CA ILE A 35 6.36 7.80 -0.52
C ILE A 35 6.52 7.82 -2.04
N ASP A 36 6.21 6.72 -2.72
CA ASP A 36 6.56 6.57 -4.13
C ASP A 36 5.51 7.20 -5.05
N TRP A 37 4.23 7.11 -4.70
CA TRP A 37 3.13 7.68 -5.50
C TRP A 37 2.79 9.13 -5.13
N GLU A 38 2.59 9.45 -3.84
CA GLU A 38 2.31 10.81 -3.38
C GLU A 38 3.56 11.69 -3.20
N LYS A 39 4.76 11.12 -3.38
CA LYS A 39 6.06 11.82 -3.29
C LYS A 39 6.34 12.45 -1.92
N LEU A 40 5.83 11.85 -0.86
CA LEU A 40 6.14 12.27 0.51
C LEU A 40 7.52 11.79 0.93
N THR A 41 8.17 12.56 1.80
CA THR A 41 9.37 12.12 2.50
C THR A 41 9.03 11.05 3.55
N GLN A 42 10.01 10.24 3.98
CA GLN A 42 9.79 9.27 5.07
C GLN A 42 9.32 9.92 6.37
N VAL A 43 9.72 11.18 6.62
CA VAL A 43 9.28 11.93 7.80
C VAL A 43 7.78 12.25 7.69
N GLN A 44 7.34 12.78 6.55
CA GLN A 44 5.92 13.07 6.30
C GLN A 44 5.06 11.80 6.27
N CYS A 45 5.58 10.70 5.73
CA CYS A 45 4.92 9.40 5.77
C CYS A 45 4.73 8.92 7.21
N ALA A 46 5.74 9.08 8.08
CA ALA A 46 5.66 8.71 9.49
C ALA A 46 4.64 9.55 10.25
N GLU A 47 4.60 10.85 9.99
CA GLU A 47 3.58 11.75 10.54
C GLU A 47 2.18 11.35 10.11
N GLN A 48 1.96 11.03 8.82
CA GLN A 48 0.65 10.60 8.32
C GLN A 48 0.21 9.24 8.85
N MET A 49 1.14 8.30 9.02
CA MET A 49 0.85 6.97 9.55
C MET A 49 0.79 6.95 11.09
N GLY A 50 1.14 8.04 11.77
CA GLY A 50 1.14 8.11 13.24
C GLY A 50 2.13 7.16 13.91
N ILE A 51 3.24 6.83 13.23
CA ILE A 51 4.27 5.88 13.72
C ILE A 51 5.66 6.52 13.71
N ALA A 52 6.61 5.90 14.41
CA ALA A 52 7.99 6.39 14.45
C ALA A 52 8.64 6.35 13.05
N ARG A 53 9.51 7.34 12.76
CA ARG A 53 10.27 7.42 11.49
C ARG A 53 11.05 6.13 11.20
N THR A 54 11.69 5.56 12.22
CA THR A 54 12.45 4.30 12.10
C THR A 54 11.55 3.13 11.70
N THR A 55 10.31 3.09 12.17
CA THR A 55 9.31 2.09 11.78
C THR A 55 8.94 2.25 10.30
N VAL A 56 8.69 3.48 9.82
CA VAL A 56 8.44 3.74 8.39
C VAL A 56 9.62 3.29 7.53
N THR A 57 10.86 3.57 7.95
CA THR A 57 12.03 3.11 7.20
C THR A 57 12.03 1.59 7.03
N GLY A 58 11.77 0.84 8.11
CA GLY A 58 11.69 -0.63 8.05
C GLY A 58 10.54 -1.14 7.18
N ILE A 59 9.34 -0.54 7.30
CA ILE A 59 8.18 -0.89 6.48
C ILE A 59 8.47 -0.59 5.01
N TYR A 60 9.05 0.57 4.71
CA TYR A 60 9.39 0.98 3.35
C TYR A 60 10.40 0.04 2.69
N ASP A 61 11.45 -0.34 3.42
CA ASP A 61 12.47 -1.26 2.91
C ASP A 61 11.87 -2.65 2.64
N SER A 62 11.08 -3.18 3.58
CA SER A 62 10.36 -4.45 3.39
C SER A 62 9.41 -4.40 2.19
N ALA A 63 8.65 -3.31 2.06
CA ALA A 63 7.72 -3.11 0.95
C ALA A 63 8.45 -3.11 -0.40
N ARG A 64 9.57 -2.38 -0.52
CA ARG A 64 10.37 -2.33 -1.75
C ARG A 64 10.98 -3.69 -2.10
N THR A 65 11.49 -4.43 -1.12
CA THR A 65 12.02 -5.78 -1.36
C THR A 65 10.94 -6.72 -1.89
N LYS A 66 9.73 -6.69 -1.31
CA LYS A 66 8.59 -7.49 -1.77
C LYS A 66 8.13 -7.10 -3.18
N LEU A 67 8.07 -5.81 -3.47
CA LEU A 67 7.73 -5.29 -4.79
C LEU A 67 8.75 -5.74 -5.84
N ALA A 68 10.04 -5.61 -5.55
CA ALA A 68 11.11 -6.07 -6.42
C ALA A 68 11.05 -7.59 -6.64
N ASP A 69 10.83 -8.37 -5.57
CA ASP A 69 10.69 -9.83 -5.66
C ASP A 69 9.51 -10.24 -6.55
N ALA A 70 8.39 -9.53 -6.44
CA ALA A 70 7.21 -9.77 -7.26
C ALA A 70 7.46 -9.48 -8.75
N LEU A 71 8.07 -8.34 -9.05
CA LEU A 71 8.32 -7.90 -10.42
C LEU A 71 9.41 -8.73 -11.12
N ILE A 72 10.54 -8.98 -10.45
CA ILE A 72 11.70 -9.67 -11.04
C ILE A 72 11.37 -11.14 -11.30
N HIS A 73 10.73 -11.81 -10.35
CA HIS A 73 10.44 -13.25 -10.47
C HIS A 73 9.07 -13.52 -11.12
N GLY A 74 8.30 -12.47 -11.40
CA GLY A 74 6.91 -12.59 -11.89
C GLY A 74 6.08 -13.43 -10.94
N LYS A 75 6.07 -13.05 -9.66
CA LYS A 75 5.26 -13.64 -8.60
C LYS A 75 3.96 -12.85 -8.42
N MET A 76 2.93 -13.51 -7.92
CA MET A 76 1.68 -12.83 -7.52
C MET A 76 1.93 -12.00 -6.26
N LEU A 77 1.53 -10.73 -6.29
CA LEU A 77 1.54 -9.84 -5.14
C LEU A 77 0.15 -9.83 -4.52
N MET A 78 0.03 -10.08 -3.23
CA MET A 78 -1.26 -10.13 -2.53
C MET A 78 -1.22 -9.17 -1.33
N ILE A 79 -2.17 -8.24 -1.29
CA ILE A 79 -2.27 -7.22 -0.25
C ILE A 79 -3.23 -7.71 0.82
N GLN A 80 -2.72 -8.09 1.99
CA GLN A 80 -3.50 -8.68 3.08
C GLN A 80 -2.90 -8.35 4.46
N GLY A 81 -3.77 -8.25 5.47
CA GLY A 81 -3.39 -8.08 6.88
C GLY A 81 -3.03 -6.64 7.29
N GLY A 82 -2.90 -6.43 8.60
CA GLY A 82 -2.63 -5.14 9.23
C GLY A 82 -3.75 -4.72 10.20
N ASP A 83 -3.38 -4.10 11.33
CA ASP A 83 -4.30 -3.39 12.21
C ASP A 83 -4.48 -1.98 11.66
N TYR A 84 -5.53 -1.77 10.86
CA TYR A 84 -5.83 -0.46 10.30
C TYR A 84 -6.99 0.20 11.03
N THR A 85 -6.83 1.47 11.38
CA THR A 85 -7.92 2.31 11.88
C THR A 85 -8.54 3.06 10.72
N LEU A 86 -9.84 2.86 10.50
CA LEU A 86 -10.60 3.70 9.58
C LEU A 86 -10.69 5.11 10.19
N CYS A 87 -10.28 6.12 9.42
CA CYS A 87 -10.51 7.50 9.79
C CYS A 87 -12.00 7.81 9.64
N SER A 88 -12.68 8.16 10.75
CA SER A 88 -14.13 8.42 10.80
C SER A 88 -14.59 9.67 10.04
N GLY A 89 -13.69 10.40 9.38
CA GLY A 89 -14.03 11.58 8.59
C GLY A 89 -14.23 12.87 9.38
N ASP A 90 -13.99 12.86 10.70
CA ASP A 90 -14.06 14.06 11.53
C ASP A 90 -12.83 14.94 11.31
N LYS A 91 -13.08 16.09 10.69
CA LYS A 91 -12.07 17.05 10.25
C LYS A 91 -11.56 17.85 11.45
N GLU A 92 -10.29 17.71 11.80
CA GLU A 92 -9.44 18.85 12.20
C GLU A 92 -7.97 18.73 11.79
N ASN A 93 -7.43 17.52 11.49
CA ASN A 93 -6.02 17.41 11.11
C ASN A 93 -5.67 16.37 10.02
N CYS A 94 -6.63 16.00 9.17
CA CYS A 94 -6.34 15.12 8.05
C CYS A 94 -5.64 15.91 6.93
N SER A 95 -4.38 15.57 6.65
CA SER A 95 -3.57 16.10 5.53
C SER A 95 -4.11 15.62 4.17
N ARG A 96 -5.30 16.11 3.84
CA ARG A 96 -5.87 16.47 2.53
C ARG A 96 -5.76 15.53 1.32
N ARG A 97 -5.73 14.20 1.48
CA ARG A 97 -6.10 13.35 0.33
C ARG A 97 -6.80 12.00 0.56
N CYS A 98 -6.93 11.53 1.80
CA CYS A 98 -7.57 10.24 2.06
C CYS A 98 -9.11 10.23 1.96
N CYS A 99 -9.79 11.38 1.98
CA CYS A 99 -11.26 11.45 1.90
C CYS A 99 -11.69 12.00 0.53
N LYS A 100 -11.90 11.13 -0.46
CA LYS A 100 -12.65 11.51 -1.67
C LYS A 100 -14.09 11.79 -1.21
N LYS A 101 -14.54 13.05 -1.29
CA LYS A 101 -15.97 13.36 -1.18
C LYS A 101 -16.68 12.64 -2.32
N GLU A 102 -17.56 11.69 -2.01
CA GLU A 102 -18.57 11.26 -2.97
C GLU A 102 -19.42 12.50 -3.29
N LYS A 103 -19.27 13.02 -4.50
CA LYS A 103 -20.20 14.04 -4.99
C LYS A 103 -21.45 13.27 -5.41
N GLU A 104 -22.46 13.27 -4.54
CA GLU A 104 -23.82 12.93 -4.93
C GLU A 104 -24.21 13.83 -6.12
N LYS A 105 -24.52 13.20 -7.24
CA LYS A 105 -25.16 13.85 -8.38
C LYS A 105 -26.63 14.05 -7.99
N GLU A 106 -26.99 15.26 -7.55
CA GLU A 106 -28.39 15.67 -7.55
C GLU A 106 -28.79 16.08 -8.98
N ARG A 107 -29.95 15.57 -9.38
CA ARG A 107 -30.62 15.73 -10.68
C ARG A 107 -31.32 17.06 -10.79
#